data_AF-A0A7V9SWC7-F1
#
_entry.id   AF-A0A7V9SWC7-F1
#
_cell.length_a   1.000
_cell.length_b   1.000
_cell.length_c   1.000
_cell.angle_alpha   90.00
_cell.angle_beta   90.00
_cell.angle_gamma   90.00
#
_symmetry.space_group_name_H-M   'P 1'
#
loop_
_entity.id
_entity.type
_entity.pdbx_description
1 polymer ?
#
loop_
_entity_poly.entity_id
_entity_poly.type
_entity_poly.pdbx_seq_one_letter_code
_entity_poly.pdbx_strand_id
1 'polypeptide(L)'
;QLFAKGFANARDRYKTLTSDSPQGYGGAYTSFDGNNYYVWAVNTSATSSYTLNINMYGLGIYTNTLCTTEEVSVDRNGEVVRRTPMPSSKILTATQPPQSVWLITIPKGGVLTTQNLTAVADAQVQGGTSANINFGADAVMRVKKYSSADSDRISYLKFDLNSLGRTSVKQAIVNLYGRNAIDTENLAFHVYGITNDSWSESTITWNNSSNHDFTGAKASDVGATAFPLGVLTVNGANGNTRLNITNWVNQQLAENKIVSLMLIREYKYDGDTADSVRHALLNTRQATTNKPILEIDY
;
A
#
# COMPACT_ATOMS: atom_id res chain seq x y z
N GLN A 1 -8.48 3.98 -9.00
CA GLN A 1 -7.40 2.96 -9.06
C GLN A 1 -7.94 1.53 -9.06
N LEU A 2 -8.80 1.13 -8.10
CA LEU A 2 -9.25 -0.26 -7.94
C LEU A 2 -9.95 -0.86 -9.18
N PHE A 3 -10.91 -0.15 -9.79
CA PHE A 3 -11.61 -0.68 -10.96
C PHE A 3 -10.65 -0.99 -12.11
N ALA A 4 -9.75 -0.06 -12.45
CA ALA A 4 -8.74 -0.27 -13.49
C ALA A 4 -7.80 -1.46 -13.17
N LYS A 5 -7.49 -1.71 -11.90
CA LYS A 5 -6.68 -2.87 -11.50
C LYS A 5 -7.37 -4.21 -11.77
N GLY A 6 -8.67 -4.30 -11.51
CA GLY A 6 -9.46 -5.53 -11.70
C GLY A 6 -10.00 -5.72 -13.12
N PHE A 7 -10.40 -4.63 -13.80
CA PHE A 7 -11.26 -4.68 -14.99
C PHE A 7 -10.62 -4.03 -16.24
N ALA A 8 -9.29 -3.86 -16.27
CA ALA A 8 -8.58 -3.40 -17.46
C ALA A 8 -8.43 -4.49 -18.54
N ASN A 9 -7.90 -4.10 -19.71
CA ASN A 9 -7.45 -4.99 -20.79
C ASN A 9 -8.53 -5.95 -21.33
N ALA A 10 -9.80 -5.52 -21.33
CA ALA A 10 -10.94 -6.29 -21.83
C ALA A 10 -11.07 -7.70 -21.21
N ARG A 11 -10.71 -7.85 -19.92
CA ARG A 11 -10.86 -9.10 -19.18
C ARG A 11 -12.30 -9.63 -19.22
N ASP A 12 -12.41 -10.95 -19.29
CA ASP A 12 -13.70 -11.63 -19.27
C ASP A 12 -14.48 -11.27 -18.00
N ARG A 13 -15.74 -10.87 -18.20
CA ARG A 13 -16.67 -10.62 -17.09
C ARG A 13 -17.44 -11.89 -16.78
N TYR A 14 -17.36 -12.33 -15.53
CA TYR A 14 -18.13 -13.46 -15.05
C TYR A 14 -19.50 -12.99 -14.56
N LYS A 15 -20.51 -13.87 -14.68
CA LYS A 15 -21.82 -13.61 -14.08
C LYS A 15 -21.68 -13.65 -12.57
N THR A 16 -21.89 -12.52 -11.92
CA THR A 16 -21.91 -12.40 -10.45
C THR A 16 -23.36 -12.43 -9.98
N LEU A 17 -23.73 -13.45 -9.20
CA LEU A 17 -25.06 -13.57 -8.62
C LEU A 17 -25.07 -12.93 -7.23
N THR A 18 -26.00 -12.00 -7.00
CA THR A 18 -26.25 -11.39 -5.69
C THR A 18 -27.61 -11.85 -5.19
N SER A 19 -27.64 -12.56 -4.06
CA SER A 19 -28.87 -13.13 -3.49
C SER A 19 -29.72 -12.11 -2.70
N ASP A 20 -29.10 -11.03 -2.26
CA ASP A 20 -29.74 -9.91 -1.55
C ASP A 20 -29.13 -8.60 -2.09
N SER A 21 -29.93 -7.55 -2.14
CA SER A 21 -29.51 -6.22 -2.62
C SER A 21 -30.27 -5.17 -1.80
N PRO A 22 -29.90 -5.03 -0.51
CA PRO A 22 -30.53 -4.04 0.35
C PRO A 22 -30.33 -2.64 -0.21
N GLN A 23 -31.23 -1.72 0.16
CA GLN A 23 -31.12 -0.32 -0.26
C GLN A 23 -29.75 0.25 0.12
N GLY A 24 -28.99 0.73 -0.87
CA GLY A 24 -27.64 1.26 -0.66
C GLY A 24 -26.51 0.27 -0.94
N TYR A 25 -26.79 -0.97 -1.35
CA TYR A 25 -25.78 -1.84 -1.93
C TYR A 25 -25.75 -1.70 -3.46
N GLY A 26 -24.65 -1.20 -4.00
CA GLY A 26 -24.47 -0.91 -5.44
C GLY A 26 -24.18 -2.15 -6.30
N GLY A 27 -24.10 -3.33 -5.68
CA GLY A 27 -23.88 -4.60 -6.33
C GLY A 27 -22.42 -5.07 -6.30
N ALA A 28 -22.20 -6.23 -6.91
CA ALA A 28 -20.87 -6.82 -7.07
C ALA A 28 -20.68 -7.33 -8.50
N TYR A 29 -19.45 -7.22 -8.99
CA TYR A 29 -19.08 -7.58 -10.35
C TYR A 29 -17.77 -8.35 -10.33
N THR A 30 -17.62 -9.33 -11.20
CA THR A 30 -16.44 -10.20 -11.24
C THR A 30 -15.77 -10.18 -12.61
N SER A 31 -14.46 -10.03 -12.63
CA SER A 31 -13.62 -10.26 -13.81
C SER A 31 -12.52 -11.28 -13.53
N PHE A 32 -11.91 -11.80 -14.57
CA PHE A 32 -10.86 -12.81 -14.49
C PHE A 32 -9.75 -12.53 -15.51
N ASP A 33 -8.49 -12.69 -15.13
CA ASP A 33 -7.34 -12.40 -15.99
C ASP A 33 -6.54 -13.65 -16.42
N GLY A 34 -7.08 -14.85 -16.18
CA GLY A 34 -6.37 -16.11 -16.37
C GLY A 34 -5.71 -16.65 -15.10
N ASN A 35 -5.34 -15.76 -14.16
CA ASN A 35 -4.65 -16.10 -12.92
C ASN A 35 -5.41 -15.69 -11.66
N ASN A 36 -6.18 -14.62 -11.69
CA ASN A 36 -6.88 -14.07 -10.54
C ASN A 36 -8.31 -13.71 -10.90
N TYR A 37 -9.23 -14.01 -9.99
CA TYR A 37 -10.56 -13.43 -10.00
C TYR A 37 -10.53 -12.11 -9.24
N TYR A 38 -11.25 -11.12 -9.75
CA TYR A 38 -11.40 -9.80 -9.14
C TYR A 38 -12.87 -9.54 -8.87
N VAL A 39 -13.26 -9.46 -7.61
CA VAL A 39 -14.62 -9.09 -7.20
C VAL A 39 -14.62 -7.63 -6.79
N TRP A 40 -15.35 -6.80 -7.53
CA TRP A 40 -15.58 -5.40 -7.22
C TRP A 40 -16.94 -5.25 -6.56
N ALA A 41 -16.99 -4.86 -5.29
CA ALA A 41 -18.21 -4.77 -4.48
C ALA A 41 -18.42 -3.34 -3.95
N VAL A 42 -19.65 -2.85 -4.02
CA VAL A 42 -19.96 -1.43 -3.77
C VAL A 42 -21.00 -1.29 -2.67
N ASN A 43 -20.65 -0.58 -1.60
CA ASN A 43 -21.58 -0.11 -0.59
C ASN A 43 -21.74 1.41 -0.71
N THR A 44 -22.89 1.86 -1.21
CA THR A 44 -23.24 3.29 -1.32
C THR A 44 -24.05 3.79 -0.12
N SER A 45 -24.35 2.94 0.87
CA SER A 45 -25.08 3.36 2.07
C SER A 45 -24.26 4.39 2.84
N ALA A 46 -24.93 5.45 3.30
CA ALA A 46 -24.29 6.49 4.11
C ALA A 46 -23.97 6.02 5.54
N THR A 47 -24.67 5.00 6.04
CA THR A 47 -24.62 4.62 7.46
C THR A 47 -24.48 3.12 7.69
N SER A 48 -24.93 2.29 6.75
CA SER A 48 -24.98 0.84 6.95
C SER A 48 -23.74 0.16 6.43
N SER A 49 -23.19 -0.74 7.26
CA SER A 49 -22.24 -1.74 6.81
C SER A 49 -22.99 -2.98 6.33
N TYR A 50 -22.43 -3.70 5.35
CA TYR A 50 -23.01 -4.94 4.85
C TYR A 50 -22.02 -6.10 4.99
N THR A 51 -22.49 -7.21 5.53
CA THR A 51 -21.71 -8.45 5.56
C THR A 51 -21.86 -9.17 4.23
N LEU A 52 -20.75 -9.29 3.51
CA LEU A 52 -20.68 -10.03 2.26
C LEU A 52 -20.31 -11.48 2.54
N ASN A 53 -21.06 -12.41 1.96
CA ASN A 53 -20.75 -13.84 1.95
C ASN A 53 -20.41 -14.25 0.51
N ILE A 54 -19.13 -14.29 0.19
CA ILE A 54 -18.64 -14.51 -1.16
C ILE A 54 -18.39 -16.01 -1.34
N ASN A 55 -19.33 -16.67 -2.00
CA ASN A 55 -19.27 -18.09 -2.30
C ASN A 55 -18.37 -18.35 -3.53
N MET A 56 -17.33 -19.17 -3.34
CA MET A 56 -16.31 -19.48 -4.35
C MET A 56 -16.22 -20.99 -4.65
N TYR A 57 -17.19 -21.80 -4.23
CA TYR A 57 -17.17 -23.27 -4.40
C TYR A 57 -16.91 -23.71 -5.85
N GLY A 58 -17.53 -23.04 -6.82
CA GLY A 58 -17.40 -23.40 -8.25
C GLY A 58 -16.09 -22.94 -8.91
N LEU A 59 -15.22 -22.21 -8.21
CA LEU A 59 -14.03 -21.59 -8.81
C LEU A 59 -12.75 -22.42 -8.65
N GLY A 60 -12.81 -23.53 -7.90
CA GLY A 60 -11.66 -24.43 -7.69
C GLY A 60 -10.53 -23.83 -6.85
N ILE A 61 -10.83 -22.88 -5.96
CA ILE A 61 -9.83 -22.22 -5.11
C ILE A 61 -9.46 -23.12 -3.93
N TYR A 62 -8.16 -23.35 -3.71
CA TYR A 62 -7.68 -24.19 -2.62
C TYR A 62 -7.89 -23.51 -1.26
N THR A 63 -8.10 -24.30 -0.21
CA THR A 63 -8.18 -23.79 1.17
C THR A 63 -6.84 -23.16 1.52
N ASN A 64 -6.82 -22.09 2.33
CA ASN A 64 -5.66 -21.28 2.66
C ASN A 64 -5.05 -20.47 1.51
N THR A 65 -5.61 -20.49 0.30
CA THR A 65 -5.25 -19.51 -0.74
C THR A 65 -5.53 -18.11 -0.22
N LEU A 66 -4.53 -17.24 -0.21
CA LEU A 66 -4.66 -15.93 0.40
C LEU A 66 -5.39 -14.96 -0.54
N CYS A 67 -6.56 -14.51 -0.11
CA CYS A 67 -7.36 -13.51 -0.81
C CYS A 67 -7.07 -12.13 -0.22
N THR A 68 -7.05 -11.09 -1.04
CA THR A 68 -6.79 -9.74 -0.55
C THR A 68 -7.91 -8.79 -0.88
N THR A 69 -8.29 -7.98 0.10
CA THR A 69 -9.27 -6.91 -0.06
C THR A 69 -8.57 -5.57 -0.01
N GLU A 70 -8.67 -4.82 -1.10
CA GLU A 70 -8.32 -3.40 -1.16
C GLU A 70 -9.59 -2.56 -1.02
N GLU A 71 -9.51 -1.45 -0.29
CA GLU A 71 -10.67 -0.61 0.03
C GLU A 71 -10.44 0.85 -0.40
N VAL A 72 -11.47 1.45 -1.01
CA VAL A 72 -11.63 2.90 -1.08
C VAL A 72 -12.84 3.28 -0.25
N SER A 73 -12.66 4.18 0.70
CA SER A 73 -13.70 4.70 1.60
C SER A 73 -13.28 6.09 2.11
N VAL A 74 -13.99 6.63 3.10
CA VAL A 74 -13.57 7.88 3.78
C VAL A 74 -12.26 7.71 4.55
N ASP A 75 -11.91 6.47 4.93
CA ASP A 75 -10.72 6.15 5.72
C ASP A 75 -9.58 5.53 4.91
N ARG A 76 -9.85 5.16 3.65
CA ARG A 76 -8.97 4.35 2.81
C ARG A 76 -8.94 4.84 1.37
N ASN A 77 -7.75 4.84 0.78
CA ASN A 77 -7.44 5.34 -0.55
C ASN A 77 -6.99 4.23 -1.52
N GLY A 78 -7.32 2.97 -1.24
CA GLY A 78 -6.95 1.80 -2.04
C GLY A 78 -5.99 0.83 -1.35
N GLU A 79 -5.75 1.00 -0.06
CA GLU A 79 -4.90 0.12 0.76
C GLU A 79 -5.47 -1.29 0.87
N VAL A 80 -4.57 -2.25 1.11
CA VAL A 80 -4.96 -3.62 1.49
C VAL A 80 -5.44 -3.63 2.93
N VAL A 81 -6.76 -3.70 3.13
CA VAL A 81 -7.38 -3.74 4.46
C VAL A 81 -7.45 -5.17 5.01
N ARG A 82 -7.43 -6.20 4.16
CA ARG A 82 -7.53 -7.60 4.58
C ARG A 82 -6.65 -8.51 3.70
N ARG A 83 -6.02 -9.49 4.35
CA ARG A 83 -5.42 -10.68 3.74
C ARG A 83 -6.05 -11.88 4.43
N THR A 84 -6.99 -12.55 3.76
CA THR A 84 -7.81 -13.59 4.37
C THR A 84 -7.56 -14.94 3.69
N PRO A 85 -7.10 -15.97 4.43
CA PRO A 85 -6.96 -17.30 3.87
C PRO A 85 -8.33 -17.86 3.49
N MET A 86 -8.42 -18.48 2.31
CA MET A 86 -9.63 -19.14 1.85
C MET A 86 -10.10 -20.19 2.86
N PRO A 87 -11.30 -20.08 3.44
CA PRO A 87 -11.79 -21.07 4.40
C PRO A 87 -12.11 -22.39 3.70
N SER A 88 -12.18 -23.48 4.47
CA SER A 88 -12.59 -24.79 3.97
C SER A 88 -14.01 -24.78 3.40
N SER A 89 -14.88 -23.92 3.94
CA SER A 89 -16.24 -23.67 3.46
C SER A 89 -16.31 -22.96 2.11
N LYS A 90 -15.20 -22.47 1.55
CA LYS A 90 -15.16 -21.68 0.30
C LYS A 90 -16.07 -20.44 0.29
N ILE A 91 -16.54 -20.01 1.46
CA ILE A 91 -17.34 -18.80 1.63
C ILE A 91 -16.49 -17.82 2.41
N LEU A 92 -16.00 -16.78 1.74
CA LEU A 92 -15.31 -15.68 2.40
C LEU A 92 -16.35 -14.71 2.95
N THR A 93 -16.34 -14.52 4.27
CA THR A 93 -17.26 -13.61 4.95
C THR A 93 -16.51 -12.39 5.47
N ALA A 94 -16.99 -11.19 5.14
CA ALA A 94 -16.43 -9.95 5.66
C ALA A 94 -17.45 -8.80 5.63
N THR A 95 -17.36 -7.89 6.61
CA THR A 95 -18.23 -6.72 6.74
C THR A 95 -17.60 -5.52 6.03
N GLN A 96 -18.28 -5.05 4.98
CA GLN A 96 -17.94 -3.88 4.18
C GLN A 96 -18.52 -2.61 4.82
N PRO A 97 -17.68 -1.59 5.12
CA PRO A 97 -18.15 -0.35 5.75
C PRO A 97 -19.08 0.46 4.82
N PRO A 98 -19.85 1.43 5.34
CA PRO A 98 -20.62 2.37 4.53
C PRO A 98 -19.70 3.16 3.59
N GLN A 99 -20.28 3.71 2.52
CA GLN A 99 -19.59 4.58 1.55
C GLN A 99 -18.24 4.03 1.08
N SER A 100 -18.20 2.73 0.75
CA SER A 100 -16.97 2.04 0.43
C SER A 100 -17.08 1.19 -0.82
N VAL A 101 -15.90 0.96 -1.41
CA VAL A 101 -15.71 0.10 -2.56
C VAL A 101 -14.59 -0.87 -2.21
N TRP A 102 -14.85 -2.16 -2.41
CA TRP A 102 -13.86 -3.21 -2.26
C TRP A 102 -13.45 -3.78 -3.61
N LEU A 103 -12.15 -4.02 -3.77
CA LEU A 103 -11.61 -4.93 -4.77
C LEU A 103 -11.03 -6.13 -4.05
N ILE A 104 -11.63 -7.29 -4.25
CA ILE A 104 -11.19 -8.55 -3.67
C ILE A 104 -10.49 -9.34 -4.76
N THR A 105 -9.19 -9.52 -4.60
CA THR A 105 -8.35 -10.33 -5.49
C THR A 105 -8.27 -11.74 -4.93
N ILE A 106 -8.67 -12.72 -5.73
CA ILE A 106 -8.71 -14.14 -5.40
C ILE A 106 -7.81 -14.87 -6.40
N PRO A 107 -6.60 -15.29 -5.97
CA PRO A 107 -5.73 -16.09 -6.82
C PRO A 107 -6.38 -17.41 -7.22
N LYS A 108 -6.33 -17.72 -8.52
CA LYS A 108 -6.64 -19.05 -9.06
C LYS A 108 -5.38 -19.90 -8.97
N GLY A 109 -5.51 -21.11 -8.45
CA GLY A 109 -4.41 -22.05 -8.30
C GLY A 109 -4.21 -22.47 -6.85
N GLY A 110 -3.10 -23.18 -6.61
CA GLY A 110 -2.77 -23.81 -5.34
C GLY A 110 -2.48 -22.84 -4.19
N VAL A 111 -2.22 -23.41 -3.03
CA VAL A 111 -1.79 -22.66 -1.84
C VAL A 111 -0.47 -21.96 -2.14
N LEU A 112 -0.42 -20.65 -1.93
CA LEU A 112 0.79 -19.85 -2.08
C LEU A 112 1.65 -19.97 -0.83
N THR A 113 2.97 -19.87 -1.01
CA THR A 113 3.91 -19.73 0.10
C THR A 113 4.11 -18.25 0.39
N THR A 114 3.97 -17.86 1.67
CA THR A 114 4.26 -16.50 2.11
C THR A 114 5.69 -16.41 2.64
N GLN A 115 6.46 -15.45 2.16
CA GLN A 115 7.78 -15.08 2.68
C GLN A 115 7.78 -13.59 3.02
N ASN A 116 8.23 -13.26 4.22
CA ASN A 116 8.38 -11.87 4.65
C ASN A 116 9.83 -11.44 4.49
N LEU A 117 10.06 -10.35 3.75
CA LEU A 117 11.36 -9.70 3.65
C LEU A 117 11.38 -8.47 4.56
N THR A 118 12.41 -8.35 5.38
CA THR A 118 12.64 -7.14 6.19
C THR A 118 13.34 -6.07 5.35
N ALA A 119 13.13 -4.81 5.68
CA ALA A 119 13.87 -3.72 5.05
C ALA A 119 15.39 -3.88 5.29
N VAL A 120 16.19 -3.72 4.23
CA VAL A 120 17.66 -3.75 4.30
C VAL A 120 18.25 -2.38 4.56
N ALA A 121 17.48 -1.32 4.31
CA ALA A 121 17.80 0.06 4.63
C ALA A 121 16.50 0.85 4.74
N ASP A 122 16.42 1.79 5.68
CA ASP A 122 15.41 2.84 5.68
C ASP A 122 15.92 4.10 6.38
N ALA A 123 15.40 5.25 6.01
CA ALA A 123 15.80 6.51 6.61
C ALA A 123 14.77 7.60 6.34
N GLN A 124 14.60 8.51 7.29
CA GLN A 124 13.98 9.81 7.00
C GLN A 124 15.05 10.82 6.57
N VAL A 125 14.64 11.78 5.75
CA VAL A 125 15.35 13.03 5.49
C VAL A 125 14.48 14.20 5.93
N GLN A 126 15.10 15.28 6.38
CA GLN A 126 14.39 16.47 6.82
C GLN A 126 15.04 17.73 6.27
N GLY A 127 14.25 18.65 5.74
CA GLY A 127 14.73 19.94 5.22
C GLY A 127 15.28 20.89 6.29
N GLY A 128 15.57 22.12 5.85
CA GLY A 128 15.97 23.22 6.73
C GLY A 128 17.33 23.01 7.38
N THR A 129 17.46 23.40 8.64
CA THR A 129 18.73 23.26 9.38
C THR A 129 19.16 21.81 9.57
N SER A 130 18.24 20.85 9.42
CA SER A 130 18.50 19.41 9.47
C SER A 130 18.89 18.81 8.12
N ALA A 131 19.02 19.60 7.04
CA ALA A 131 19.19 19.08 5.69
C ALA A 131 20.44 18.23 5.45
N ASN A 132 21.45 18.35 6.32
CA ASN A 132 22.68 17.56 6.29
C ASN A 132 22.75 16.49 7.40
N ILE A 133 21.69 16.33 8.20
CA ILE A 133 21.65 15.33 9.27
C ILE A 133 21.14 14.00 8.69
N ASN A 134 21.86 12.92 9.00
CA ASN A 134 21.41 11.56 8.73
C ASN A 134 20.58 11.03 9.90
N PHE A 135 19.45 10.38 9.58
CA PHE A 135 18.53 9.78 10.56
C PHE A 135 18.38 8.26 10.37
N GLY A 136 19.28 7.60 9.66
CA GLY A 136 19.17 6.17 9.33
C GLY A 136 19.35 5.22 10.51
N ALA A 137 19.70 5.74 11.70
CA ALA A 137 19.79 4.97 12.94
C ALA A 137 18.55 5.14 13.84
N ASP A 138 17.60 6.00 13.47
CA ASP A 138 16.41 6.26 14.27
C ASP A 138 15.46 5.04 14.25
N ALA A 139 14.82 4.75 15.38
CA ALA A 139 13.81 3.69 15.48
C ALA A 139 12.46 4.04 14.82
N VAL A 140 12.31 5.28 14.35
CA VAL A 140 11.11 5.80 13.71
C VAL A 140 11.47 6.77 12.58
N MET A 141 10.70 6.72 11.50
CA MET A 141 10.77 7.64 10.37
C MET A 141 9.46 8.42 10.25
N ARG A 142 9.51 9.57 9.58
CA ARG A 142 8.35 10.46 9.47
C ARG A 142 8.10 10.87 8.04
N VAL A 143 6.82 11.00 7.72
CA VAL A 143 6.35 11.60 6.46
C VAL A 143 5.54 12.84 6.82
N LYS A 144 6.03 14.01 6.40
CA LYS A 144 5.47 15.31 6.77
C LYS A 144 5.58 16.30 5.63
N LYS A 145 4.49 17.03 5.40
CA LYS A 145 4.49 18.28 4.64
C LYS A 145 4.09 19.41 5.57
N TYR A 146 4.96 20.38 5.75
CA TYR A 146 4.77 21.59 6.53
C TYR A 146 4.63 22.81 5.61
N SER A 147 4.15 23.94 6.15
CA SER A 147 4.01 25.19 5.40
C SER A 147 5.34 25.77 4.92
N SER A 148 6.44 25.46 5.62
CA SER A 148 7.82 25.69 5.19
C SER A 148 8.52 24.37 4.91
N ALA A 149 9.36 24.34 3.87
CA ALA A 149 10.22 23.22 3.51
C ALA A 149 11.17 22.78 4.65
N ASP A 150 11.48 23.68 5.58
CA ASP A 150 12.43 23.44 6.67
C ASP A 150 12.00 22.32 7.63
N SER A 151 10.71 21.97 7.62
CA SER A 151 10.14 20.92 8.47
C SER A 151 9.51 19.79 7.66
N ASP A 152 9.69 19.80 6.34
CA ASP A 152 9.26 18.69 5.48
C ASP A 152 10.11 17.45 5.80
N ARG A 153 9.46 16.29 5.75
CA ARG A 153 10.09 14.99 6.00
C ARG A 153 9.63 13.98 4.97
N ILE A 154 10.59 13.29 4.38
CA ILE A 154 10.40 12.23 3.40
C ILE A 154 11.08 10.98 3.96
N SER A 155 10.47 9.82 3.79
CA SER A 155 11.06 8.55 4.23
C SER A 155 11.38 7.66 3.03
N TYR A 156 12.50 6.94 3.09
CA TYR A 156 12.94 6.00 2.08
C TYR A 156 13.05 4.60 2.68
N LEU A 157 12.65 3.58 1.93
CA LEU A 157 12.76 2.17 2.33
C LEU A 157 13.35 1.34 1.20
N LYS A 158 14.16 0.34 1.54
CA LYS A 158 14.75 -0.60 0.60
C LYS A 158 14.54 -2.04 1.04
N PHE A 159 14.19 -2.91 0.10
CA PHE A 159 14.13 -4.36 0.29
C PHE A 159 14.98 -5.07 -0.76
N ASP A 160 15.67 -6.13 -0.36
CA ASP A 160 16.43 -7.00 -1.25
C ASP A 160 15.64 -8.27 -1.58
N LEU A 161 15.39 -8.48 -2.87
CA LEU A 161 14.62 -9.61 -3.38
C LEU A 161 15.47 -10.84 -3.73
N ASN A 162 16.81 -10.77 -3.65
CA ASN A 162 17.70 -11.87 -4.03
C ASN A 162 17.42 -13.15 -3.23
N SER A 163 17.04 -13.00 -1.95
CA SER A 163 16.70 -14.12 -1.07
C SER A 163 15.43 -14.89 -1.47
N LEU A 164 14.63 -14.38 -2.42
CA LEU A 164 13.43 -15.08 -2.90
C LEU A 164 13.79 -16.27 -3.80
N GLY A 165 14.89 -16.19 -4.56
CA GLY A 165 15.22 -17.20 -5.57
C GLY A 165 14.14 -17.37 -6.65
N ARG A 166 13.30 -16.34 -6.88
CA ARG A 166 12.19 -16.34 -7.84
C ARG A 166 12.41 -15.28 -8.91
N THR A 167 11.81 -15.49 -10.08
CA THR A 167 11.76 -14.52 -11.18
C THR A 167 10.43 -13.75 -11.25
N SER A 168 9.42 -14.22 -10.53
CA SER A 168 8.12 -13.56 -10.39
C SER A 168 7.42 -13.99 -9.11
N VAL A 169 6.54 -13.15 -8.61
CA VAL A 169 5.68 -13.40 -7.43
C VAL A 169 4.22 -13.18 -7.81
N LYS A 170 3.31 -13.83 -7.09
CA LYS A 170 1.86 -13.68 -7.28
C LYS A 170 1.32 -12.44 -6.57
N GLN A 171 1.92 -12.10 -5.43
CA GLN A 171 1.57 -10.91 -4.69
C GLN A 171 2.78 -10.36 -3.94
N ALA A 172 2.86 -9.03 -3.87
CA ALA A 172 3.76 -8.33 -2.98
C ALA A 172 3.03 -7.17 -2.29
N ILE A 173 3.10 -7.13 -0.96
CA ILE A 173 2.47 -6.11 -0.13
C ILE A 173 3.52 -5.50 0.79
N VAL A 174 3.76 -4.20 0.65
CA VAL A 174 4.50 -3.46 1.67
C VAL A 174 3.57 -3.21 2.85
N ASN A 175 4.01 -3.57 4.06
CA ASN A 175 3.28 -3.40 5.29
C ASN A 175 4.12 -2.56 6.27
N LEU A 176 3.59 -1.41 6.63
CA LEU A 176 4.21 -0.44 7.53
C LEU A 176 3.36 -0.31 8.80
N TYR A 177 4.03 -0.11 9.94
CA TYR A 177 3.36 0.10 11.22
C TYR A 177 3.58 1.53 11.69
N GLY A 178 2.48 2.19 12.09
CA GLY A 178 2.58 3.53 12.65
C GLY A 178 1.24 4.21 12.84
N ARG A 179 1.28 5.52 12.99
CA ARG A 179 0.12 6.38 13.27
C ARG A 179 0.32 7.81 12.75
N ASN A 180 -0.76 8.56 12.66
CA ASN A 180 -0.71 10.01 12.76
C ASN A 180 -0.30 10.38 14.20
N ALA A 181 0.78 11.13 14.35
CA ALA A 181 1.35 11.43 15.67
C ALA A 181 0.71 12.63 16.38
N ILE A 182 -0.20 13.36 15.71
CA ILE A 182 -0.75 14.62 16.21
C ILE A 182 -2.18 14.48 16.72
N ASP A 183 -3.06 13.86 15.93
CA ASP A 183 -4.49 13.76 16.24
C ASP A 183 -5.08 12.44 15.71
N THR A 184 -6.40 12.29 15.83
CA THR A 184 -7.14 11.10 15.42
C THR A 184 -7.48 11.07 13.94
N GLU A 185 -7.25 12.17 13.21
CA GLU A 185 -7.65 12.29 11.81
C GLU A 185 -6.79 11.41 10.91
N ASN A 186 -7.38 11.01 9.79
CA ASN A 186 -6.69 10.29 8.75
C ASN A 186 -5.65 11.19 8.07
N LEU A 187 -4.42 10.68 7.97
CA LEU A 187 -3.33 11.29 7.24
C LEU A 187 -2.89 10.35 6.12
N ALA A 188 -3.17 10.75 4.89
CA ALA A 188 -2.77 10.03 3.69
C ALA A 188 -1.40 10.52 3.18
N PHE A 189 -0.56 9.62 2.70
CA PHE A 189 0.71 9.93 2.04
C PHE A 189 0.96 8.99 0.87
N HIS A 190 1.71 9.47 -0.12
CA HIS A 190 2.01 8.74 -1.35
C HIS A 190 3.20 7.80 -1.17
N VAL A 191 3.14 6.69 -1.91
CA VAL A 191 4.25 5.74 -2.06
C VAL A 191 4.67 5.76 -3.53
N TYR A 192 5.93 6.08 -3.77
CA TYR A 192 6.57 5.97 -5.07
C TYR A 192 7.59 4.84 -5.05
N GLY A 193 7.64 4.06 -6.13
CA GLY A 193 8.78 3.21 -6.45
C GLY A 193 9.81 4.07 -7.16
N ILE A 194 11.06 4.06 -6.69
CA ILE A 194 12.14 4.84 -7.29
C ILE A 194 13.19 3.90 -7.89
N THR A 195 13.68 4.23 -9.07
CA THR A 195 14.75 3.46 -9.73
C THR A 195 16.14 3.86 -9.24
N ASN A 196 16.28 5.07 -8.66
CA ASN A 196 17.50 5.43 -7.96
C ASN A 196 17.53 4.73 -6.58
N ASP A 197 18.31 3.68 -6.50
CA ASP A 197 18.54 2.89 -5.30
C ASP A 197 20.00 2.93 -4.83
N SER A 198 20.80 3.89 -5.30
CA SER A 198 22.21 4.03 -4.89
C SER A 198 22.38 4.67 -3.51
N TRP A 199 21.29 5.12 -2.88
CA TRP A 199 21.34 5.73 -1.55
C TRP A 199 21.70 4.69 -0.47
N SER A 200 22.42 5.15 0.55
CA SER A 200 22.78 4.36 1.73
C SER A 200 22.10 4.90 2.98
N GLU A 201 21.59 4.00 3.84
CA GLU A 201 20.97 4.32 5.13
C GLU A 201 21.87 5.21 6.00
N SER A 202 23.18 4.96 6.02
CA SER A 202 24.13 5.66 6.88
C SER A 202 24.57 7.05 6.38
N THR A 203 24.23 7.41 5.14
CA THR A 203 24.73 8.66 4.52
C THR A 203 23.64 9.51 3.89
N ILE A 204 22.42 8.99 3.72
CA ILE A 204 21.33 9.76 3.12
C ILE A 204 20.94 10.95 4.02
N THR A 205 20.76 12.10 3.40
CA THR A 205 20.33 13.37 4.00
C THR A 205 19.36 14.04 3.03
N TRP A 206 18.72 15.14 3.44
CA TRP A 206 17.85 15.89 2.53
C TRP A 206 18.60 16.26 1.26
N ASN A 207 19.77 16.88 1.40
CA ASN A 207 20.56 17.45 0.30
C ASN A 207 21.18 16.42 -0.67
N ASN A 208 21.20 15.13 -0.34
CA ASN A 208 21.72 14.09 -1.25
C ASN A 208 20.69 13.02 -1.62
N SER A 209 19.47 13.10 -1.09
CA SER A 209 18.39 12.19 -1.46
C SER A 209 17.83 12.56 -2.84
N SER A 210 17.24 11.58 -3.53
CA SER A 210 16.80 11.72 -4.92
C SER A 210 15.28 11.74 -5.03
N ASN A 211 14.76 12.14 -6.20
CA ASN A 211 13.34 12.08 -6.55
C ASN A 211 12.40 12.94 -5.69
N HIS A 212 12.93 13.99 -5.06
CA HIS A 212 12.12 15.08 -4.52
C HIS A 212 12.71 16.46 -4.91
N ASP A 213 11.89 17.49 -4.83
CA ASP A 213 12.30 18.88 -4.95
C ASP A 213 13.00 19.34 -3.65
N PHE A 214 14.24 19.83 -3.73
CA PHE A 214 14.94 20.28 -2.52
C PHE A 214 14.30 21.52 -1.85
N THR A 215 13.35 22.17 -2.53
CA THR A 215 12.56 23.29 -2.00
C THR A 215 11.28 22.86 -1.28
N GLY A 216 10.99 21.55 -1.18
CA GLY A 216 9.91 21.03 -0.35
C GLY A 216 9.55 19.58 -0.67
N ALA A 217 8.77 18.92 0.20
CA ALA A 217 8.31 17.56 -0.04
C ALA A 217 7.32 17.48 -1.21
N LYS A 218 7.88 17.35 -2.41
CA LYS A 218 7.20 17.15 -3.70
C LYS A 218 8.05 16.18 -4.53
N ALA A 219 7.42 15.18 -5.13
CA ALA A 219 8.14 14.21 -5.93
C ALA A 219 8.67 14.85 -7.22
N SER A 220 9.87 14.48 -7.64
CA SER A 220 10.48 14.88 -8.92
C SER A 220 10.71 13.67 -9.83
N ASP A 221 10.85 13.92 -11.13
CA ASP A 221 11.08 12.88 -12.16
C ASP A 221 9.99 11.80 -12.21
N VAL A 222 8.74 12.21 -11.94
CA VAL A 222 7.57 11.33 -11.95
C VAL A 222 7.33 10.78 -13.36
N GLY A 223 7.26 9.46 -13.48
CA GLY A 223 7.11 8.73 -14.74
C GLY A 223 8.43 8.40 -15.44
N ALA A 224 9.56 8.90 -14.94
CA ALA A 224 10.89 8.58 -15.45
C ALA A 224 11.69 7.72 -14.46
N THR A 225 11.89 8.21 -13.24
CA THR A 225 12.64 7.51 -12.18
C THR A 225 11.88 7.39 -10.87
N ALA A 226 10.73 8.07 -10.74
CA ALA A 226 9.78 7.89 -9.65
C ALA A 226 8.41 7.49 -10.20
N PHE A 227 7.83 6.40 -9.70
CA PHE A 227 6.59 5.83 -10.22
C PHE A 227 5.56 5.72 -9.09
N PRO A 228 4.38 6.37 -9.20
CA PRO A 228 3.38 6.31 -8.15
C PRO A 228 2.82 4.89 -8.02
N LEU A 229 2.92 4.31 -6.83
CA LEU A 229 2.42 2.96 -6.53
C LEU A 229 1.06 2.99 -5.85
N GLY A 230 0.80 4.04 -5.05
CA GLY A 230 -0.47 4.23 -4.36
C GLY A 230 -0.36 5.19 -3.18
N VAL A 231 -1.35 5.09 -2.30
CA VAL A 231 -1.49 5.93 -1.10
C VAL A 231 -1.63 5.02 0.12
N LEU A 232 -0.98 5.39 1.21
CA LEU A 232 -1.16 4.79 2.52
C LEU A 232 -1.79 5.82 3.46
N THR A 233 -2.70 5.37 4.31
CA THR A 233 -3.36 6.20 5.32
C THR A 233 -3.06 5.66 6.72
N VAL A 234 -2.74 6.57 7.64
CA VAL A 234 -2.62 6.33 9.08
C VAL A 234 -3.57 7.26 9.84
N ASN A 235 -3.95 6.90 11.07
CA ASN A 235 -4.75 7.75 11.97
C ASN A 235 -4.12 7.75 13.37
N GLY A 236 -4.76 8.35 14.37
CA GLY A 236 -4.18 8.46 15.73
C GLY A 236 -3.88 7.12 16.43
N ALA A 237 -4.43 6.01 15.95
CA ALA A 237 -4.16 4.68 16.49
C ALA A 237 -2.95 4.03 15.81
N ASN A 238 -2.08 3.40 16.59
CA ASN A 238 -1.00 2.60 16.03
C ASN A 238 -1.57 1.37 15.32
N GLY A 239 -1.19 1.16 14.07
CA GLY A 239 -1.66 0.04 13.29
C GLY A 239 -0.86 -0.21 12.03
N ASN A 240 -1.17 -1.32 11.37
CA ASN A 240 -0.62 -1.65 10.07
C ASN A 240 -1.34 -0.88 8.97
N THR A 241 -0.58 -0.36 8.02
CA THR A 241 -1.06 0.18 6.75
C THR A 241 -0.33 -0.54 5.62
N ARG A 242 -1.07 -0.96 4.59
CA ARG A 242 -0.57 -1.93 3.60
C ARG A 242 -0.89 -1.50 2.18
N LEU A 243 0.09 -1.61 1.29
CA LEU A 243 -0.10 -1.31 -0.13
C LEU A 243 0.35 -2.49 -0.98
N ASN A 244 -0.49 -2.88 -1.94
CA ASN A 244 -0.12 -3.88 -2.93
C ASN A 244 0.79 -3.24 -3.99
N ILE A 245 2.04 -3.71 -4.05
CA ILE A 245 3.08 -3.25 -4.97
C ILE A 245 3.57 -4.36 -5.91
N THR A 246 2.73 -5.37 -6.14
CA THR A 246 3.08 -6.59 -6.91
C THR A 246 3.71 -6.28 -8.27
N ASN A 247 3.13 -5.34 -9.02
CA ASN A 247 3.66 -4.98 -10.34
C ASN A 247 5.07 -4.39 -10.25
N TRP A 248 5.31 -3.52 -9.27
CA TRP A 248 6.63 -2.93 -9.04
C TRP A 248 7.65 -3.99 -8.64
N VAL A 249 7.30 -4.89 -7.71
CA VAL A 249 8.20 -5.98 -7.30
C VAL A 249 8.55 -6.91 -8.46
N ASN A 250 7.57 -7.27 -9.30
CA ASN A 250 7.83 -8.09 -10.49
C ASN A 250 8.70 -7.38 -11.54
N GLN A 251 8.57 -6.06 -11.68
CA GLN A 251 9.50 -5.27 -12.50
C GLN A 251 10.92 -5.33 -11.91
N GLN A 252 11.08 -5.07 -10.61
CA GLN A 252 12.39 -5.10 -9.97
C GLN A 252 13.05 -6.49 -9.95
N LEU A 253 12.27 -7.57 -9.91
CA LEU A 253 12.78 -8.96 -10.04
C LEU A 253 13.46 -9.24 -11.38
N ALA A 254 13.03 -8.54 -12.44
CA ALA A 254 13.64 -8.61 -13.77
C ALA A 254 14.87 -7.69 -13.92
N GLU A 255 15.07 -6.77 -12.98
CA GLU A 255 16.16 -5.81 -12.96
C GLU A 255 17.21 -6.19 -11.90
N ASN A 256 17.60 -5.26 -11.03
CA ASN A 256 18.63 -5.44 -10.01
C ASN A 256 18.13 -6.12 -8.72
N LYS A 257 16.84 -6.52 -8.66
CA LYS A 257 16.20 -7.19 -7.51
C LYS A 257 16.19 -6.34 -6.24
N ILE A 258 16.21 -5.02 -6.36
CA ILE A 258 16.05 -4.09 -5.26
C ILE A 258 14.71 -3.37 -5.39
N VAL A 259 13.95 -3.33 -4.30
CA VAL A 259 12.76 -2.49 -4.20
C VAL A 259 13.13 -1.27 -3.39
N SER A 260 13.25 -0.12 -4.04
CA SER A 260 13.47 1.18 -3.40
C SER A 260 12.17 1.98 -3.44
N LEU A 261 11.73 2.48 -2.29
CA LEU A 261 10.47 3.19 -2.09
C LEU A 261 10.73 4.57 -1.48
N MET A 262 9.98 5.57 -1.93
CA MET A 262 9.90 6.90 -1.33
C MET A 262 8.48 7.15 -0.81
N LEU A 263 8.38 7.55 0.46
CA LEU A 263 7.14 7.90 1.14
C LEU A 263 7.08 9.42 1.33
N ILE A 264 6.08 10.05 0.73
CA ILE A 264 6.01 11.51 0.65
C ILE A 264 4.59 12.02 0.83
N ARG A 265 4.42 13.11 1.58
CA ARG A 265 3.17 13.87 1.64
C ARG A 265 3.32 15.07 0.73
N GLU A 266 2.41 15.21 -0.23
CA GLU A 266 2.38 16.33 -1.17
C GLU A 266 1.04 17.04 -1.05
N TYR A 267 1.00 18.37 -1.09
CA TYR A 267 -0.28 19.09 -1.03
C TYR A 267 -1.19 18.72 -2.20
N LYS A 268 -2.51 18.61 -1.93
CA LYS A 268 -3.48 18.30 -2.97
C LYS A 268 -3.65 19.48 -3.94
N TYR A 269 -3.56 20.70 -3.40
CA TYR A 269 -3.59 21.97 -4.11
C TYR A 269 -2.68 22.97 -3.39
N ASP A 270 -2.20 23.99 -4.10
CA ASP A 270 -1.37 25.04 -3.51
C ASP A 270 -2.13 25.77 -2.38
N GLY A 271 -1.49 25.88 -1.21
CA GLY A 271 -2.08 26.51 -0.02
C GLY A 271 -2.89 25.58 0.90
N ASP A 272 -2.99 24.28 0.59
CA ASP A 272 -3.62 23.29 1.47
C ASP A 272 -2.80 23.07 2.75
N THR A 273 -3.03 23.86 3.79
CA THR A 273 -2.29 23.75 5.06
C THR A 273 -2.99 22.93 6.13
N ALA A 274 -4.12 22.27 5.80
CA ALA A 274 -4.96 21.55 6.75
C ALA A 274 -4.19 20.47 7.53
N ASP A 275 -3.21 19.83 6.88
CA ASP A 275 -2.37 18.79 7.47
C ASP A 275 -0.96 19.27 7.83
N SER A 276 -0.67 20.56 7.74
CA SER A 276 0.70 21.08 7.85
C SER A 276 1.40 20.63 9.14
N VAL A 277 0.68 20.57 10.26
CA VAL A 277 1.23 20.11 11.54
C VAL A 277 1.32 18.58 11.67
N ARG A 278 0.49 17.83 10.94
CA ARG A 278 0.38 16.38 11.02
C ARG A 278 1.57 15.69 10.38
N HIS A 279 1.90 14.51 10.90
CA HIS A 279 2.89 13.64 10.28
C HIS A 279 2.60 12.19 10.60
N ALA A 280 2.90 11.33 9.64
CA ALA A 280 2.96 9.90 9.89
C ALA A 280 4.24 9.64 10.69
N LEU A 281 4.11 8.87 11.77
CA LEU A 281 5.21 8.33 12.55
C LEU A 281 5.20 6.82 12.33
N LEU A 282 6.20 6.32 11.63
CA LEU A 282 6.29 4.93 11.18
C LEU A 282 7.52 4.27 11.82
N ASN A 283 7.41 2.99 12.16
CA ASN A 283 8.56 2.22 12.64
C ASN A 283 9.57 1.98 11.51
N THR A 284 10.85 1.99 11.86
CA THR A 284 11.99 1.65 10.99
C THR A 284 12.46 0.22 11.25
N ARG A 285 13.47 -0.24 10.49
CA ARG A 285 14.15 -1.50 10.78
C ARG A 285 14.94 -1.49 12.09
N GLN A 286 15.23 -0.33 12.66
CA GLN A 286 15.84 -0.18 13.99
C GLN A 286 14.81 -0.33 15.13
N ALA A 287 13.51 -0.33 14.84
CA ALA A 287 12.48 -0.60 15.84
C ALA A 287 12.61 -2.01 16.46
N THR A 288 12.19 -2.20 17.71
CA THR A 288 12.26 -3.53 18.35
C THR A 288 11.22 -4.51 17.83
N THR A 289 10.04 -4.01 17.45
CA THR A 289 8.91 -4.79 16.92
C THR A 289 8.23 -4.03 15.78
N ASN A 290 7.36 -4.72 15.03
CA ASN A 290 6.56 -4.13 13.95
C ASN A 290 7.41 -3.34 12.93
N LYS A 291 8.56 -3.93 12.55
CA LYS A 291 9.45 -3.38 11.52
C LYS A 291 8.74 -3.37 10.16
N PRO A 292 9.15 -2.51 9.22
CA PRO A 292 8.71 -2.59 7.83
C PRO A 292 8.97 -3.97 7.24
N ILE A 293 7.94 -4.56 6.63
CA ILE A 293 8.04 -5.83 5.93
C ILE A 293 7.46 -5.72 4.53
N LEU A 294 8.05 -6.48 3.61
CA LEU A 294 7.50 -6.78 2.31
C LEU A 294 7.00 -8.23 2.34
N GLU A 295 5.68 -8.38 2.38
CA GLU A 295 4.97 -9.66 2.40
C GLU A 295 4.85 -10.17 0.95
N ILE A 296 5.51 -11.28 0.63
CA ILE A 296 5.56 -11.87 -0.70
C ILE A 296 4.81 -13.20 -0.71
N ASP A 297 3.91 -13.39 -1.68
CA ASP A 297 3.27 -14.69 -1.95
C ASP A 297 3.66 -15.20 -3.35
N TYR A 298 4.09 -16.46 -3.44
CA TYR A 298 4.47 -17.12 -4.70
C TYR A 298 4.08 -18.60 -4.77
#